data_AF-A0A9E3NCL2-F1
#
_entry.id   AF-A0A9E3NCL2-F1
#
_cell.length_a   1.000
_cell.length_b   1.000
_cell.length_c   1.000
_cell.angle_alpha   90.00
_cell.angle_beta   90.00
_cell.angle_gamma   90.00
#
_symmetry.space_group_name_H-M   'P 1'
#
loop_
_entity.id
_entity.type
_entity.pdbx_description
1 polymer ?
#
loop_
_entity_poly.entity_id
_entity_poly.type
_entity_poly.pdbx_seq_one_letter_code
_entity_poly.pdbx_strand_id
1 'polypeptide(L)' 'MRLTDLLPDIPAEAGQARITGVAIDPRKVAPGTVFGAFKGARFNGEDFIGQAIAHGAVAVISAP' A
#
# COMPACT_ATOMS: atom_id res chain seq x y z
N MET A 1 -10.49 -4.62 -8.04
CA MET A 1 -11.23 -3.54 -7.35
C MET A 1 -10.46 -2.24 -7.56
N ARG A 2 -11.10 -1.07 -7.51
CA ARG A 2 -10.44 0.25 -7.52
C ARG A 2 -10.25 0.76 -6.09
N LEU A 3 -9.31 1.66 -5.88
CA LEU A 3 -9.10 2.26 -4.56
C LEU A 3 -10.31 3.09 -4.11
N THR A 4 -11.00 3.75 -5.03
CA THR A 4 -12.28 4.45 -4.74
C THR A 4 -13.38 3.54 -4.19
N ASP A 5 -13.33 2.24 -4.46
CA ASP A 5 -14.32 1.29 -3.94
C ASP A 5 -14.15 1.08 -2.42
N LEU A 6 -12.97 1.42 -1.87
CA LEU A 6 -12.65 1.34 -0.43
C LEU A 6 -12.65 2.71 0.25
N LEU A 7 -12.17 3.74 -0.47
CA LEU A 7 -12.01 5.10 0.04
C LEU A 7 -12.73 6.05 -0.93
N PRO A 8 -14.02 6.34 -0.72
CA PRO A 8 -14.80 7.13 -1.67
C PRO A 8 -14.37 8.60 -1.72
N ASP A 9 -13.79 9.12 -0.63
CA ASP A 9 -13.43 10.54 -0.47
C ASP A 9 -11.93 10.79 -0.70
N ILE A 10 -11.41 10.36 -1.85
CA ILE A 10 -10.02 10.62 -2.27
C ILE A 10 -9.98 11.26 -3.67
N PRO A 11 -8.90 11.99 -4.03
CA PRO A 11 -8.76 12.54 -5.37
C PRO A 11 -8.92 11.47 -6.46
N ALA A 12 -9.72 11.78 -7.49
CA ALA A 12 -10.10 10.81 -8.53
C ALA A 12 -8.90 10.23 -9.29
N GLU A 13 -7.80 10.98 -9.41
CA GLU A 13 -6.55 10.50 -10.01
C GLU A 13 -5.94 9.36 -9.20
N ALA A 14 -5.81 9.51 -7.88
CA ALA A 14 -5.29 8.49 -6.99
C ALA A 14 -6.26 7.30 -6.84
N GLY A 15 -7.56 7.56 -6.81
CA GLY A 15 -8.57 6.55 -6.56
C GLY A 15 -8.80 5.54 -7.69
N GLN A 16 -8.39 5.86 -8.93
CA GLN A 16 -8.54 4.96 -10.08
C GLN A 16 -7.57 3.77 -10.08
N ALA A 17 -6.56 3.79 -9.19
CA ALA A 17 -5.59 2.72 -9.08
C ALA A 17 -6.28 1.37 -8.84
N ARG A 18 -5.86 0.34 -9.59
CA ARG A 18 -6.41 -1.01 -9.48
C ARG A 18 -5.71 -1.75 -8.35
N ILE A 19 -6.51 -2.22 -7.40
CA ILE A 19 -6.08 -3.09 -6.30
C ILE A 19 -6.24 -4.55 -6.73
N THR A 20 -5.16 -5.30 -6.59
CA THR A 20 -5.05 -6.74 -6.86
C THR A 20 -4.67 -7.55 -5.63
N GLY A 21 -4.16 -6.91 -4.57
CA GLY A 21 -3.78 -7.58 -3.33
C GLY A 21 -3.40 -6.63 -2.19
N VAL A 22 -3.09 -7.20 -1.04
CA VAL A 22 -2.62 -6.49 0.16
C VAL A 22 -1.43 -7.27 0.74
N ALA A 23 -0.37 -6.57 1.16
CA ALA A 23 0.79 -7.18 1.79
C ALA A 23 1.32 -6.31 2.94
N ILE A 24 1.83 -6.96 3.99
CA ILE A 24 2.54 -6.31 5.11
C ILE A 24 4.05 -6.64 5.10
N ASP A 25 4.46 -7.53 4.20
CA ASP A 25 5.87 -7.86 3.95
C ASP A 25 6.28 -7.18 2.64
N PRO A 26 7.23 -6.23 2.66
CA PRO A 26 7.62 -5.47 1.46
C PRO A 26 8.18 -6.38 0.35
N ARG A 27 8.66 -7.59 0.70
CA ARG A 27 9.17 -8.58 -0.25
C ARG A 27 8.06 -9.30 -1.02
N LYS A 28 6.81 -9.22 -0.55
CA LYS A 28 5.64 -9.83 -1.19
C LYS A 28 4.80 -8.82 -1.99
N VAL A 29 5.24 -7.56 -2.03
CA VAL A 29 4.60 -6.52 -2.84
C VAL A 29 4.82 -6.81 -4.32
N ALA A 30 3.75 -6.69 -5.10
CA ALA A 30 3.75 -6.73 -6.55
C ALA A 30 2.88 -5.59 -7.10
N PRO A 31 2.93 -5.28 -8.41
CA PRO A 31 2.08 -4.26 -9.02
C PRO A 31 0.59 -4.42 -8.65
N GLY A 32 -0.02 -3.36 -8.11
CA GLY A 32 -1.42 -3.36 -7.68
C GLY A 32 -1.65 -3.70 -6.20
N THR A 33 -0.58 -3.86 -5.42
CA THR A 33 -0.68 -4.19 -3.99
C THR A 33 -0.88 -2.95 -3.13
N VAL A 34 -1.72 -3.03 -2.11
CA VAL A 34 -1.73 -2.08 -1.00
C VAL A 34 -0.74 -2.56 0.08
N PHE A 35 0.22 -1.73 0.45
CA PHE A 35 1.23 -2.07 1.46
C PHE A 35 0.82 -1.57 2.85
N GLY A 36 0.80 -2.45 3.84
CA GLY A 36 0.61 -2.10 5.24
C GLY A 36 1.94 -1.82 5.93
N ALA A 37 2.26 -0.55 6.14
CA ALA A 37 3.48 -0.07 6.76
C ALA A 37 3.28 0.15 8.27
N PHE A 38 3.30 -0.93 9.04
CA PHE A 38 3.06 -0.87 10.48
C PHE A 38 4.31 -1.24 11.29
N LYS A 39 4.43 -0.68 12.50
CA LYS A 39 5.48 -1.04 13.44
C LYS A 39 5.23 -2.44 14.01
N GLY A 40 6.12 -3.38 13.69
CA GLY A 40 6.14 -4.71 14.28
C GLY A 40 7.09 -4.80 15.49
N ALA A 41 7.17 -5.99 16.08
CA ALA A 41 8.04 -6.24 17.24
C ALA A 41 9.55 -6.14 16.93
N ARG A 42 9.95 -6.35 15.66
CA ARG A 42 11.36 -6.39 15.23
C ARG A 42 11.73 -5.34 14.19
N PHE A 43 10.77 -4.93 13.37
CA PHE A 43 10.99 -4.03 12.24
C PHE A 43 9.86 -3.00 12.19
N ASN A 44 10.19 -1.79 11.72
CA ASN A 44 9.19 -0.78 11.41
C ASN A 44 8.85 -0.84 9.92
N GLY A 45 7.59 -1.11 9.57
CA GLY A 45 7.16 -1.22 8.17
C GLY A 45 7.30 0.09 7.38
N GLU A 46 7.26 1.24 8.06
CA GLU A 46 7.41 2.55 7.44
C GLU A 46 8.80 2.76 6.82
N ASP A 47 9.84 2.11 7.38
CA ASP A 47 11.20 2.14 6.84
C ASP A 47 11.29 1.48 5.45
N PHE A 48 10.28 0.69 5.05
CA PHE A 48 10.24 -0.07 3.79
C PHE A 48 9.27 0.50 2.75
N ILE A 49 8.67 1.68 2.99
CA ILE A 49 7.72 2.29 2.05
C ILE A 49 8.35 2.52 0.68
N GLY A 50 9.59 3.02 0.62
CA GLY A 50 10.29 3.24 -0.65
C GLY A 50 10.47 1.93 -1.45
N GLN A 51 10.78 0.83 -0.76
CA GLN A 51 10.88 -0.49 -1.39
C GLN A 51 9.52 -0.97 -1.91
N ALA A 52 8.45 -0.80 -1.13
CA ALA A 52 7.10 -1.18 -1.55
C ALA A 52 6.66 -0.41 -2.81
N ILE A 53 6.93 0.90 -2.88
CA ILE A 53 6.66 1.72 -4.06
C ILE A 53 7.45 1.18 -5.27
N ALA A 54 8.74 0.90 -5.09
CA ALA A 54 9.59 0.35 -6.16
C ALA A 54 9.09 -1.02 -6.67
N HIS A 55 8.44 -1.81 -5.81
CA HIS A 55 7.81 -3.10 -6.17
C HIS A 55 6.40 -2.96 -6.77
N GLY A 56 5.86 -1.75 -6.89
CA GLY A 56 4.57 -1.48 -7.52
C GLY A 56 3.39 -1.40 -6.56
N ALA A 57 3.62 -1.06 -5.29
CA ALA A 57 2.54 -0.71 -4.38
C ALA A 57 1.74 0.49 -4.93
N VAL A 58 0.42 0.39 -4.92
CA VAL A 58 -0.50 1.44 -5.41
C VAL A 58 -1.03 2.33 -4.29
N ALA A 59 -0.91 1.88 -3.05
CA ALA A 59 -1.24 2.64 -1.86
C ALA A 59 -0.46 2.11 -0.65
N VAL A 60 -0.32 2.94 0.38
CA VAL A 60 0.30 2.60 1.66
C VAL A 60 -0.65 2.96 2.79
N ILE A 61 -0.75 2.08 3.78
CA ILE A 61 -1.45 2.35 5.05
C ILE A 61 -0.38 2.39 6.14
N SER A 62 -0.25 3.51 6.84
CA SER A 62 0.65 3.68 7.99
C SER A 62 -0.13 4.03 9.25
N ALA A 63 0.55 4.00 10.40
CA ALA A 63 0.00 4.58 11.61
C ALA A 63 -0.11 6.12 11.47
N PRO A 64 -1.03 6.76 12.22
CA PRO A 64 -1.09 8.23 12.31
C PRO A 64 0.11 8.84 13.03
#